data_AF-A0A7W4I4B6-F1
#
_entry.id   AF-A0A7W4I4B6-F1
#
_cell.length_a   1.000
_cell.length_b   1.000
_cell.length_c   1.000
_cell.angle_alpha   90.00
_cell.angle_beta   90.00
_cell.angle_gamma   90.00
#
_symmetry.space_group_name_H-M   'P 1'
#
loop_
_entity.id
_entity.type
_entity.pdbx_description
1 polymer ?
#
loop_
_entity_poly.entity_id
_entity_poly.type
_entity_poly.pdbx_seq_one_letter_code
_entity_poly.pdbx_strand_id
1 'polypeptide(L)'
;MDVLMMSDDKIFDKPAIVPLEDDRTINGAILYIENVPILEHLIDETMKSMDRTLRWGETGPLLLTRILFEQMNSSGFTDMAVFYPIPHYDIYKVLLPEFRDECAEACRDAITIHLFNNAIVRMGYWKDMAPPIGSFLHEKLGEGDLLRYFDETYPVQVMRNMLDNFRLRMSGQALGIKSIVREFVPSLMRTYRHYHPKQN
;
A
#
# COMPACT_ATOMS: atom_id res chain seq x y z
N MET A 1 7.34 9.54 0.88
CA MET A 1 6.01 9.63 1.49
C MET A 1 5.32 8.28 1.29
N ASP A 2 4.74 7.70 2.34
CA ASP A 2 4.09 6.37 2.27
C ASP A 2 2.57 6.47 2.34
N VAL A 3 2.04 7.44 3.10
CA VAL A 3 0.61 7.76 3.17
C VAL A 3 0.44 9.25 2.90
N LEU A 4 -0.60 9.61 2.13
CA LEU A 4 -1.04 10.99 1.90
C LEU A 4 -2.42 11.20 2.52
N MET A 5 -2.56 12.24 3.34
CA MET A 5 -3.85 12.68 3.87
C MET A 5 -4.63 13.42 2.77
N MET A 6 -5.91 13.07 2.63
CA MET A 6 -6.83 13.60 1.62
C MET A 6 -7.90 14.51 2.22
N SER A 7 -8.18 14.35 3.52
CA SER A 7 -9.19 15.13 4.23
C SER A 7 -8.79 15.26 5.70
N ASP A 8 -8.85 16.49 6.21
CA ASP A 8 -8.57 16.81 7.62
C ASP A 8 -9.85 16.84 8.46
N ASP A 9 -11.03 16.84 7.81
CA ASP A 9 -12.33 17.04 8.45
C ASP A 9 -12.94 15.76 9.02
N LYS A 10 -12.30 14.60 8.79
CA LYS A 10 -12.82 13.29 9.19
C LYS A 10 -11.99 12.71 10.34
N ILE A 11 -12.25 13.19 11.55
CA ILE A 11 -11.78 12.54 12.77
C ILE A 11 -12.72 11.36 13.07
N PHE A 12 -12.16 10.15 13.13
CA PHE A 12 -12.91 8.98 13.55
C PHE A 12 -12.95 8.91 15.07
N ASP A 13 -14.09 9.26 15.66
CA ASP A 13 -14.44 8.84 17.01
C ASP A 13 -14.85 7.36 16.97
N LYS A 14 -13.85 6.48 16.91
CA LYS A 14 -14.02 5.03 16.89
C LYS A 14 -13.04 4.37 17.85
N PRO A 15 -13.46 3.29 18.56
CA PRO A 15 -12.58 2.55 19.45
C PRO A 15 -11.49 1.75 18.70
N ALA A 16 -11.58 1.67 17.37
CA ALA A 16 -10.55 1.10 16.51
C ALA A 16 -10.63 1.66 15.08
N ILE A 17 -9.47 1.81 14.44
CA ILE A 17 -9.28 2.05 13.01
C ILE A 17 -8.42 0.90 12.51
N VAL A 18 -9.05 -0.08 11.87
CA VAL A 18 -8.38 -1.28 11.34
C VAL A 18 -8.73 -1.43 9.87
N PRO A 19 -8.04 -0.73 8.97
CA PRO A 19 -8.37 -0.73 7.56
C PRO A 19 -7.97 -2.03 6.89
N LEU A 20 -8.89 -2.58 6.12
CA LEU A 20 -8.66 -3.74 5.27
C LEU A 20 -7.83 -3.35 4.04
N GLU A 21 -6.82 -4.15 3.70
CA GLU A 21 -6.11 -4.05 2.41
C GLU A 21 -6.90 -4.73 1.28
N ASP A 22 -7.66 -5.76 1.63
CA ASP A 22 -8.59 -6.51 0.77
C ASP A 22 -9.63 -7.25 1.63
N ASP A 23 -10.39 -8.18 1.05
CA ASP A 23 -11.44 -8.93 1.75
C ASP A 23 -10.93 -9.80 2.91
N ARG A 24 -9.62 -10.03 3.02
CA ARG A 24 -9.03 -11.06 3.89
C ARG A 24 -7.88 -10.57 4.74
N THR A 25 -7.34 -9.38 4.48
CA THR A 25 -6.13 -8.92 5.16
C THR A 25 -6.17 -7.48 5.58
N ILE A 26 -5.37 -7.21 6.60
CA ILE A 26 -5.20 -5.91 7.22
C ILE A 26 -3.85 -5.37 6.84
N ASN A 27 -3.81 -4.10 6.42
CA ASN A 27 -2.56 -3.38 6.26
C ASN A 27 -2.16 -2.75 7.61
N GLY A 28 -0.86 -2.77 7.93
CA GLY A 28 -0.34 -2.19 9.18
C GLY A 28 0.06 -0.71 9.12
N ALA A 29 -0.08 -0.04 7.96
CA ALA A 29 0.35 1.35 7.77
C ALA A 29 -0.55 2.35 8.49
N ILE A 30 -1.83 2.03 8.64
CA ILE A 30 -2.82 2.81 9.38
C ILE A 30 -3.48 1.86 10.36
N LEU A 31 -3.32 2.13 11.66
CA LEU A 31 -3.86 1.27 12.71
C LEU A 31 -4.11 2.08 13.99
N TYR A 32 -5.30 1.92 14.56
CA TYR A 32 -5.63 2.37 15.91
C TYR A 32 -6.47 1.29 16.59
N ILE A 33 -6.11 0.92 17.81
CA ILE A 33 -6.85 -0.05 18.63
C ILE A 33 -6.82 0.47 20.07
N GLU A 34 -7.98 0.74 20.65
CA GLU A 34 -8.07 1.14 22.06
C GLU A 34 -8.18 -0.07 23.02
N ASN A 35 -8.61 -1.22 22.50
CA ASN A 35 -8.82 -2.42 23.29
C ASN A 35 -7.50 -3.00 23.85
N VAL A 36 -7.23 -2.73 25.13
CA VAL A 36 -6.00 -3.15 25.82
C VAL A 36 -5.77 -4.68 25.78
N PRO A 37 -6.76 -5.55 26.07
CA PRO A 37 -6.55 -7.00 25.95
C PRO A 37 -6.08 -7.48 24.57
N ILE A 38 -6.61 -6.91 23.48
CA ILE A 38 -6.15 -7.23 22.12
C ILE A 38 -4.70 -6.78 21.91
N LEU A 39 -4.34 -5.59 22.40
CA LEU A 39 -2.97 -5.07 22.33
C LEU A 39 -1.99 -5.94 23.10
N GLU A 40 -2.34 -6.36 24.33
CA GLU A 40 -1.51 -7.27 25.14
C GLU A 40 -1.28 -8.59 24.40
N HIS A 41 -2.32 -9.16 23.78
CA HIS A 41 -2.17 -10.39 23.00
C HIS A 41 -1.26 -10.21 21.77
N LEU A 42 -1.38 -9.08 21.05
CA LEU A 42 -0.50 -8.75 19.92
C LEU A 42 0.97 -8.61 20.37
N ILE A 43 1.20 -7.97 21.52
CA ILE A 43 2.53 -7.82 22.12
C ILE A 43 3.09 -9.20 22.48
N ASP A 44 2.34 -10.01 23.23
CA ASP A 44 2.77 -11.34 23.65
C ASP A 44 3.15 -12.24 22.47
N GLU A 45 2.34 -12.25 21.41
CA GLU A 45 2.63 -13.04 20.20
C GLU A 45 3.84 -12.52 19.42
N THR A 46 4.06 -11.21 19.41
CA THR A 46 5.26 -10.60 18.84
C THR A 46 6.50 -10.98 19.65
N MET A 47 6.42 -10.91 20.99
CA MET A 47 7.52 -11.21 21.90
C MET A 47 8.00 -12.66 21.79
N LYS A 48 7.08 -13.61 21.54
CA LYS A 48 7.41 -15.03 21.25
C LYS A 48 8.29 -15.22 20.01
N SER A 49 8.42 -14.20 19.17
CA SER A 49 9.14 -14.27 17.90
C SER A 49 10.44 -13.45 17.86
N MET A 50 10.86 -12.82 18.97
CA MET A 50 12.06 -11.95 18.98
C MET A 50 13.38 -12.68 18.72
N ASP A 51 13.51 -13.95 19.14
CA ASP A 51 14.77 -14.69 19.04
C ASP A 51 14.91 -15.53 17.75
N ARG A 52 14.06 -15.29 16.75
CA ARG A 52 14.07 -16.05 15.49
C ARG A 52 14.12 -15.15 14.26
N THR A 53 14.64 -15.70 13.16
CA THR A 53 14.56 -15.06 11.85
C THR A 53 13.10 -14.98 11.42
N LEU A 54 12.58 -13.75 11.33
CA LEU A 54 11.21 -13.49 10.92
C LEU A 54 11.07 -13.51 9.41
N ARG A 55 9.97 -14.10 8.91
CA ARG A 55 9.52 -13.85 7.53
C ARG A 55 8.80 -12.50 7.48
N TRP A 56 8.81 -11.89 6.30
CA TRP A 56 8.12 -10.62 6.08
C TRP A 56 6.65 -10.72 6.48
N GLY A 57 6.18 -9.73 7.25
CA GLY A 57 4.80 -9.62 7.72
C GLY A 57 4.44 -10.47 8.94
N GLU A 58 5.33 -11.36 9.42
CA GLU A 58 5.02 -12.27 10.54
C GLU A 58 4.68 -11.59 11.85
N THR A 59 5.24 -10.41 12.13
CA THR A 59 4.93 -9.58 13.31
C THR A 59 4.13 -8.33 12.93
N GLY A 60 3.63 -8.27 11.69
CA GLY A 60 2.89 -7.15 11.14
C GLY A 60 1.57 -7.63 10.54
N PRO A 61 1.31 -7.40 9.23
CA PRO A 61 0.04 -7.74 8.57
C PRO A 61 -0.48 -9.15 8.82
N LEU A 62 0.38 -10.17 8.85
CA LEU A 62 -0.05 -11.57 9.07
C LEU A 62 -0.53 -11.80 10.50
N LEU A 63 0.19 -11.23 11.47
CA LEU A 63 -0.17 -11.33 12.88
C LEU A 63 -1.46 -10.56 13.16
N LEU A 64 -1.52 -9.31 12.67
CA LEU A 64 -2.69 -8.44 12.78
C LEU A 64 -3.91 -9.10 12.16
N THR A 65 -3.80 -9.61 10.93
CA THR A 65 -4.90 -10.29 10.26
C THR A 65 -5.40 -11.47 11.10
N ARG A 66 -4.51 -12.37 11.54
CA ARG A 66 -4.92 -13.53 12.34
C ARG A 66 -5.64 -13.12 13.62
N ILE A 67 -5.00 -12.30 14.46
CA ILE A 67 -5.53 -11.99 15.80
C ILE A 67 -6.78 -11.12 15.73
N LEU A 68 -6.80 -10.13 14.84
CA LEU A 68 -7.93 -9.20 14.76
C LEU A 68 -9.16 -9.86 14.14
N PHE A 69 -9.02 -10.73 13.13
CA PHE A 69 -10.16 -11.50 12.62
C PHE A 69 -10.69 -12.53 13.64
N GLU A 70 -9.84 -13.04 14.54
CA GLU A 70 -10.26 -13.95 15.61
C GLU A 70 -10.99 -13.22 16.76
N GLN A 71 -10.59 -11.98 17.07
CA GLN A 71 -11.01 -11.30 18.31
C GLN A 71 -11.92 -10.09 18.10
N MET A 72 -11.94 -9.48 16.92
CA MET A 72 -12.80 -8.34 16.63
C MET A 72 -14.06 -8.77 15.89
N ASN A 73 -15.17 -8.09 16.19
CA ASN A 73 -16.37 -8.18 15.37
C ASN A 73 -16.14 -7.56 14.00
N SER A 74 -16.88 -8.01 12.99
CA SER A 74 -16.77 -7.49 11.61
C SER A 74 -16.99 -5.98 11.51
N SER A 75 -17.78 -5.38 12.41
CA SER A 75 -17.99 -3.93 12.51
C SER A 75 -16.79 -3.14 13.01
N GLY A 76 -15.76 -3.80 13.55
CA GLY A 76 -14.52 -3.18 14.00
C GLY A 76 -13.52 -2.92 12.88
N PHE A 77 -13.72 -3.52 11.70
CA PHE A 77 -12.90 -3.25 10.52
C PHE A 77 -13.38 -2.00 9.80
N THR A 78 -12.44 -1.27 9.22
CA THR A 78 -12.75 -0.14 8.34
C THR A 78 -12.60 -0.55 6.88
N ASP A 79 -13.54 -0.11 6.06
CA ASP A 79 -13.54 -0.37 4.62
C ASP A 79 -12.25 0.12 3.97
N MET A 80 -11.72 -0.71 3.07
CA MET A 80 -10.55 -0.41 2.24
C MET A 80 -10.71 0.94 1.52
N ALA A 81 -11.88 1.26 0.99
CA ALA A 81 -12.11 2.48 0.23
C ALA A 81 -11.88 3.78 1.03
N VAL A 82 -11.92 3.70 2.36
CA VAL A 82 -11.72 4.87 3.24
C VAL A 82 -10.25 5.27 3.33
N PHE A 83 -9.34 4.29 3.37
CA PHE A 83 -7.91 4.54 3.63
C PHE A 83 -6.99 4.11 2.49
N TYR A 84 -7.40 3.10 1.72
CA TYR A 84 -6.69 2.51 0.59
C TYR A 84 -7.59 2.46 -0.66
N PRO A 85 -8.15 3.60 -1.11
CA PRO A 85 -9.07 3.65 -2.27
C PRO A 85 -8.42 3.16 -3.57
N ILE A 86 -7.09 3.20 -3.66
CA ILE A 86 -6.32 2.70 -4.79
C ILE A 86 -5.53 1.47 -4.32
N PRO A 87 -5.88 0.26 -4.80
CA PRO A 87 -5.18 -0.95 -4.44
C PRO A 87 -3.71 -0.94 -4.86
N HIS A 88 -2.87 -1.73 -4.18
CA HIS A 88 -1.42 -1.77 -4.44
C HIS A 88 -1.04 -2.08 -5.90
N TYR A 89 -1.83 -2.92 -6.58
CA TYR A 89 -1.57 -3.31 -7.97
C TYR A 89 -1.86 -2.19 -8.97
N ASP A 90 -2.68 -1.20 -8.58
CA ASP A 90 -3.08 -0.06 -9.39
C ASP A 90 -2.41 1.24 -8.96
N ILE A 91 -1.54 1.21 -7.94
CA ILE A 91 -0.96 2.42 -7.36
C ILE A 91 -0.19 3.27 -8.37
N TYR A 92 0.34 2.68 -9.45
CA TYR A 92 1.00 3.43 -10.51
C TYR A 92 0.10 4.46 -11.21
N LYS A 93 -1.22 4.26 -11.18
CA LYS A 93 -2.20 5.15 -11.83
C LYS A 93 -2.12 6.57 -11.28
N VAL A 94 -1.77 6.74 -10.00
CA VAL A 94 -1.64 8.07 -9.38
C VAL A 94 -0.55 8.93 -10.01
N LEU A 95 0.41 8.31 -10.71
CA LEU A 95 1.56 8.97 -11.34
C LEU A 95 1.33 9.32 -12.82
N LEU A 96 0.17 8.97 -13.39
CA LEU A 96 -0.12 9.11 -14.81
C LEU A 96 -1.32 10.03 -15.06
N PRO A 97 -1.19 11.06 -15.92
CA PRO A 97 -2.29 11.98 -16.22
C PRO A 97 -3.55 11.30 -16.77
N GLU A 98 -3.41 10.26 -17.59
CA GLU A 98 -4.53 9.54 -18.19
C GLU A 98 -5.44 8.82 -17.17
N PHE A 99 -4.96 8.57 -15.96
CA PHE A 99 -5.76 7.96 -14.88
C PHE A 99 -6.17 8.97 -13.81
N ARG A 100 -5.95 10.27 -14.04
CA ARG A 100 -6.21 11.31 -13.04
C ARG A 100 -7.65 11.29 -12.55
N ASP A 101 -8.60 11.25 -13.47
CA ASP A 101 -10.02 11.30 -13.13
C ASP A 101 -10.51 10.02 -12.44
N GLU A 102 -9.97 8.86 -12.87
CA GLU A 102 -10.23 7.57 -12.22
C GLU A 102 -9.76 7.58 -10.75
N CYS A 103 -8.55 8.06 -10.51
CA CYS A 103 -8.00 8.19 -9.16
C CYS A 103 -8.81 9.19 -8.32
N ALA A 104 -9.21 10.32 -8.92
CA ALA A 104 -10.01 11.33 -8.25
C ALA A 104 -11.38 10.79 -7.82
N GLU A 105 -12.05 10.03 -8.68
CA GLU A 105 -13.33 9.39 -8.37
C GLU A 105 -13.17 8.36 -7.26
N ALA A 106 -12.16 7.48 -7.33
CA ALA A 106 -11.89 6.48 -6.30
C ALA A 106 -11.59 7.12 -4.94
N CYS A 107 -10.93 8.28 -4.93
CA CYS A 107 -10.51 8.96 -3.70
C CYS A 107 -11.50 10.02 -3.20
N ARG A 108 -12.66 10.20 -3.86
CA ARG A 108 -13.61 11.29 -3.54
C ARG A 108 -13.98 11.34 -2.05
N ASP A 109 -14.21 10.18 -1.46
CA ASP A 109 -14.64 10.05 -0.07
C ASP A 109 -13.55 9.51 0.87
N ALA A 110 -12.36 9.23 0.33
CA ALA A 110 -11.23 8.69 1.08
C ALA A 110 -10.62 9.73 2.01
N ILE A 111 -10.02 9.26 3.10
CA ILE A 111 -9.31 10.07 4.09
C ILE A 111 -7.82 10.02 3.84
N THR A 112 -7.32 8.89 3.37
CA THR A 112 -5.93 8.73 2.97
C THR A 112 -5.81 8.01 1.65
N ILE A 113 -4.59 8.06 1.12
CA ILE A 113 -4.11 7.16 0.09
C ILE A 113 -2.80 6.57 0.58
N HIS A 114 -2.71 5.25 0.58
CA HIS A 114 -1.45 4.54 0.79
C HIS A 114 -0.71 4.43 -0.55
N LEU A 115 0.51 4.94 -0.60
CA LEU A 115 1.34 5.03 -1.80
C LEU A 115 2.22 3.80 -2.01
N PHE A 116 2.18 2.83 -1.09
CA PHE A 116 2.96 1.60 -1.15
C PHE A 116 4.41 1.89 -1.54
N ASN A 117 5.10 2.69 -0.73
CA ASN A 117 6.39 3.31 -1.06
C ASN A 117 7.42 2.32 -1.63
N ASN A 118 7.40 1.06 -1.20
CA ASN A 118 8.25 0.00 -1.76
C ASN A 118 7.94 -0.32 -3.23
N ALA A 119 6.67 -0.33 -3.64
CA ALA A 119 6.27 -0.52 -5.03
C ALA A 119 6.75 0.64 -5.92
N ILE A 120 6.54 1.87 -5.48
CA ILE A 120 6.99 3.08 -6.19
C ILE A 120 8.52 3.09 -6.34
N VAL A 121 9.28 2.77 -5.27
CA VAL A 121 10.75 2.69 -5.34
C VAL A 121 11.22 1.62 -6.32
N ARG A 122 10.58 0.44 -6.32
CA ARG A 122 10.97 -0.68 -7.21
C ARG A 122 10.76 -0.38 -8.69
N MET A 123 9.86 0.54 -9.02
CA MET A 123 9.70 1.06 -10.38
C MET A 123 10.89 1.95 -10.82
N GLY A 124 11.71 2.41 -9.86
CA GLY A 124 12.84 3.31 -10.10
C GLY A 124 12.49 4.78 -9.93
N TYR A 125 11.36 5.10 -9.29
CA TYR A 125 10.93 6.47 -9.00
C TYR A 125 11.93 7.19 -8.09
N TRP A 126 12.44 8.33 -8.53
CA TRP A 126 13.25 9.25 -7.75
C TRP A 126 12.34 10.18 -6.95
N LYS A 127 12.53 10.22 -5.64
CA LYS A 127 11.58 10.85 -4.69
C LYS A 127 11.78 12.34 -4.49
N ASP A 128 12.88 12.87 -4.98
CA ASP A 128 13.20 14.28 -5.15
C ASP A 128 12.47 14.91 -6.34
N MET A 129 11.99 14.09 -7.28
CA MET A 129 11.18 14.52 -8.42
C MET A 129 9.69 14.46 -8.08
N ALA A 130 8.95 15.53 -8.36
CA ALA A 130 7.50 15.53 -8.28
C ALA A 130 6.90 14.63 -9.37
N PRO A 131 5.72 14.03 -9.13
CA PRO A 131 5.00 13.26 -10.16
C PRO A 131 4.68 14.15 -11.37
N PRO A 132 4.44 13.58 -12.56
CA PRO A 132 4.15 14.39 -13.75
C PRO A 132 2.97 15.35 -13.57
N ILE A 133 3.09 16.56 -14.13
CA ILE A 133 2.00 17.54 -14.16
C ILE A 133 0.75 16.89 -14.77
N GLY A 134 -0.40 17.12 -14.13
CA GLY A 134 -1.69 16.56 -14.54
C GLY A 134 -1.95 15.14 -14.04
N SER A 135 -0.98 14.48 -13.41
CA SER A 135 -1.26 13.25 -12.65
C SER A 135 -2.00 13.57 -11.35
N PHE A 136 -2.78 12.61 -10.87
CA PHE A 136 -3.56 12.78 -9.65
C PHE A 136 -2.67 13.12 -8.44
N LEU A 137 -1.53 12.44 -8.27
CA LEU A 137 -0.64 12.71 -7.13
C LEU A 137 0.00 14.10 -7.22
N HIS A 138 0.35 14.58 -8.42
CA HIS A 138 0.87 15.93 -8.59
C HIS A 138 -0.15 16.99 -8.16
N GLU A 139 -1.42 16.82 -8.55
CA GLU A 139 -2.49 17.74 -8.18
C GLU A 139 -2.69 17.79 -6.66
N LYS A 140 -2.74 16.63 -6.00
CA LYS A 140 -2.88 16.56 -4.53
C LYS A 140 -1.69 17.12 -3.76
N LEU A 141 -0.48 16.92 -4.27
CA LEU A 141 0.70 17.59 -3.73
C LEU A 141 0.62 19.12 -3.92
N GLY A 142 0.07 19.59 -5.03
CA GLY A 142 -0.12 21.01 -5.31
C GLY A 142 -1.15 21.66 -4.39
N GLU A 143 -2.30 21.02 -4.19
CA GLU A 143 -3.35 21.48 -3.27
C GLU A 143 -2.82 21.69 -1.84
N GLY A 144 -1.91 20.82 -1.38
CA GLY A 144 -1.31 20.88 -0.04
C GLY A 144 -0.02 21.72 0.07
N ASP A 145 0.39 22.47 -0.95
CA ASP A 145 1.68 23.19 -0.99
C ASP A 145 2.89 22.28 -0.67
N LEU A 146 2.84 21.04 -1.17
CA LEU A 146 3.87 20.01 -0.98
C LEU A 146 4.83 19.93 -2.17
N LEU A 147 4.50 20.52 -3.32
CA LEU A 147 5.36 20.52 -4.51
C LEU A 147 6.71 21.22 -4.26
N ARG A 148 6.80 22.14 -3.29
CA ARG A 148 8.03 22.82 -2.88
C ARG A 148 9.12 21.92 -2.29
N TYR A 149 8.78 20.67 -1.94
CA TYR A 149 9.74 19.69 -1.43
C TYR A 149 10.44 18.88 -2.53
N PHE A 150 10.13 19.17 -3.79
CA PHE A 150 10.70 18.49 -4.94
C PHE A 150 11.59 19.45 -5.73
N ASP A 151 12.68 18.91 -6.27
CA ASP A 151 13.67 19.68 -7.03
C ASP A 151 13.16 19.98 -8.45
N GLU A 152 12.52 19.01 -9.07
CA GLU A 152 11.95 19.11 -10.41
C GLU A 152 10.68 18.26 -10.55
N THR A 153 10.07 18.25 -11.74
CA THR A 153 8.87 17.44 -12.05
C THR A 153 9.16 16.44 -13.17
N TYR A 154 8.72 15.19 -13.00
CA TYR A 154 8.88 14.16 -14.01
C TYR A 154 8.19 14.53 -15.33
N PRO A 155 8.89 14.44 -16.49
CA PRO A 155 8.22 14.45 -17.77
C PRO A 155 7.32 13.22 -17.91
N VAL A 156 6.09 13.42 -18.40
CA VAL A 156 5.09 12.34 -18.57
C VAL A 156 5.67 11.15 -19.35
N GLN A 157 6.42 11.42 -20.42
CA GLN A 157 6.99 10.35 -21.24
C GLN A 157 8.05 9.52 -20.50
N VAL A 158 8.82 10.15 -19.61
CA VAL A 158 9.80 9.44 -18.77
C VAL A 158 9.06 8.51 -17.81
N MET A 159 8.00 8.99 -17.16
CA MET A 159 7.18 8.17 -16.26
C MET A 159 6.56 6.97 -16.97
N ARG A 160 6.00 7.17 -18.17
CA ARG A 160 5.45 6.08 -18.99
C ARG A 160 6.53 5.04 -19.33
N ASN A 161 7.68 5.49 -19.81
CA ASN A 161 8.78 4.57 -20.12
C ASN A 161 9.28 3.80 -18.90
N MET A 162 9.33 4.43 -17.72
CA MET A 162 9.67 3.75 -16.47
C MET A 162 8.64 2.68 -16.10
N LEU A 163 7.35 3.00 -16.24
CA LEU A 163 6.25 2.05 -16.01
C LEU A 163 6.25 0.89 -16.98
N ASP A 164 6.45 1.15 -18.27
CA ASP A 164 6.53 0.11 -19.30
C ASP A 164 7.73 -0.80 -19.04
N ASN A 165 8.89 -0.24 -18.69
CA ASN A 165 10.07 -1.02 -18.31
C ASN A 165 9.83 -1.85 -17.05
N PHE A 166 9.16 -1.30 -16.04
CA PHE A 166 8.78 -2.03 -14.83
C PHE A 166 7.82 -3.18 -15.17
N ARG A 167 6.78 -2.92 -15.97
CA ARG A 167 5.85 -3.94 -16.46
C ARG A 167 6.55 -5.03 -17.26
N LEU A 168 7.49 -4.69 -18.14
CA LEU A 168 8.30 -5.64 -18.91
C LEU A 168 9.20 -6.51 -18.02
N ARG A 169 9.79 -5.92 -16.97
CA ARG A 169 10.57 -6.67 -15.96
C ARG A 169 9.68 -7.63 -15.18
N MET A 170 8.45 -7.23 -14.90
CA MET A 170 7.46 -8.03 -14.18
C MET A 170 6.82 -9.11 -15.07
N SER A 171 6.66 -8.86 -16.38
CA SER A 171 6.10 -9.80 -17.36
C SER A 171 7.12 -10.78 -17.96
N GLY A 172 8.42 -10.60 -17.65
CA GLY A 172 9.47 -11.56 -17.96
C GLY A 172 9.96 -11.59 -19.41
N GLN A 173 9.59 -10.62 -20.24
CA GLN A 173 9.98 -10.61 -21.67
C GLN A 173 11.41 -10.12 -21.94
N ALA A 174 12.07 -9.42 -21.00
CA ALA A 174 13.32 -8.71 -21.30
C ALA A 174 14.63 -9.35 -20.81
N LEU A 175 14.65 -10.28 -19.83
CA LEU A 175 15.92 -10.79 -19.29
C LEU A 175 15.88 -12.26 -18.86
N GLY A 176 16.88 -13.00 -19.35
CA GLY A 176 17.10 -14.44 -19.17
C GLY A 176 16.98 -14.93 -17.72
N ILE A 177 15.91 -15.70 -17.54
CA ILE A 177 15.63 -16.79 -16.62
C ILE A 177 16.88 -17.34 -15.90
N LYS A 178 17.09 -16.93 -14.64
CA LYS A 178 17.33 -17.78 -13.45
C LYS A 178 17.64 -16.98 -12.18
N SER A 179 18.18 -15.76 -12.28
CA SER A 179 18.56 -14.95 -11.11
C SER A 179 17.42 -14.08 -10.58
N ILE A 180 16.73 -13.34 -11.45
CA ILE A 180 15.66 -12.39 -11.05
C ILE A 180 14.38 -13.11 -10.59
N VAL A 181 14.06 -14.24 -11.23
CA VAL A 181 12.95 -15.12 -10.85
C VAL A 181 13.09 -15.62 -9.41
N ARG A 182 14.30 -15.78 -8.88
CA ARG A 182 14.52 -16.29 -7.52
C ARG A 182 14.22 -15.27 -6.42
N GLU A 183 14.34 -13.96 -6.71
CA GLU A 183 14.04 -12.88 -5.75
C GLU A 183 12.60 -12.37 -5.83
N PHE A 184 12.01 -12.31 -7.03
CA PHE A 184 10.66 -11.75 -7.22
C PHE A 184 9.54 -12.77 -7.05
N VAL A 185 9.73 -14.03 -7.47
CA VAL A 185 8.73 -15.09 -7.29
C VAL A 185 8.30 -15.24 -5.84
N PRO A 186 9.18 -15.26 -4.83
CA PRO A 186 8.71 -15.53 -3.50
C PRO A 186 8.06 -14.29 -2.83
N SER A 187 8.13 -13.06 -3.36
CA SER A 187 7.34 -11.95 -2.80
C SER A 187 5.93 -11.85 -3.40
N LEU A 188 5.78 -12.13 -4.71
CA LEU A 188 4.49 -12.04 -5.40
C LEU A 188 3.71 -13.37 -5.37
N MET A 189 4.40 -14.52 -5.52
CA MET A 189 3.74 -15.82 -5.32
C MET A 189 3.47 -16.13 -3.84
N ARG A 190 4.23 -15.62 -2.86
CA ARG A 190 3.87 -15.84 -1.45
C ARG A 190 2.57 -15.12 -1.11
N THR A 191 2.43 -13.87 -1.53
CA THR A 191 1.18 -13.09 -1.42
C THR A 191 0.08 -13.83 -2.19
N TYR A 192 0.21 -14.08 -3.50
CA TYR A 192 -0.84 -14.73 -4.30
C TYR A 192 -1.25 -16.16 -3.84
N ARG A 193 -0.31 -17.05 -3.47
CA ARG A 193 -0.65 -18.36 -2.88
C ARG A 193 -1.25 -18.27 -1.47
N HIS A 194 -1.05 -17.15 -0.75
CA HIS A 194 -1.71 -16.91 0.54
C HIS A 194 -3.17 -16.53 0.39
N TYR A 195 -3.52 -15.72 -0.62
CA TYR A 195 -4.89 -15.22 -0.83
C TYR A 195 -5.81 -16.18 -1.59
N HIS A 196 -5.24 -17.11 -2.37
CA HIS A 196 -5.95 -18.21 -3.04
C HIS A 196 -5.37 -19.58 -2.70
N PRO A 197 -5.67 -20.14 -1.51
CA PRO A 197 -5.36 -21.54 -1.23
C PRO A 197 -6.18 -22.44 -2.18
N LYS A 198 -5.54 -23.50 -2.71
CA LYS A 198 -6.29 -24.56 -3.39
C LYS A 198 -7.25 -25.18 -2.37
N GLN A 199 -8.54 -25.17 -2.69
CA GLN A 199 -9.50 -26.05 -2.04
C GLN A 199 -9.05 -27.48 -2.34
N ASN A 200 -8.56 -28.17 -1.30
CA ASN A 200 -8.48 -29.63 -1.26
C ASN A 200 -9.64 -30.13 -0.43
#